data_AF-A0A4S4GKC0-F1
#
_entry.id   AF-A0A4S4GKC0-F1
#
_cell.length_a   1.000
_cell.length_b   1.000
_cell.length_c   1.000
_cell.angle_alpha   90.00
_cell.angle_beta   90.00
_cell.angle_gamma   90.00
#
_symmetry.space_group_name_H-M   'P 1'
#
loop_
_entity.id
_entity.type
_entity.pdbx_description
1 polymer ?
#
loop_
_entity_poly.entity_id
_entity_poly.type
_entity_poly.pdbx_seq_one_letter_code
_entity_poly.pdbx_strand_id
1 'polypeptide(L)'
;MKEEVSYIAKRYRKGKFSVDKGWKRLNIKPAFKWSGLKIAAAIASVVVLSATAAVIYHQYDLNTSPDNQDKEVVKSVEPLKVVKVIDFENTPLPTVISKIKEVYGVEVVNVPDNASDYNLSLHYEGNAIDLVATINDILETQMTVK
;
A
#
# COMPACT_ATOMS: atom_id res chain seq x y z
N MET A 1 -15.39 -18.36 -46.74
CA MET A 1 -15.55 -19.43 -45.73
C MET A 1 -15.41 -20.85 -46.28
N LYS A 2 -16.36 -21.41 -47.06
CA LYS A 2 -16.28 -22.83 -47.49
C LYS A 2 -15.06 -23.12 -48.39
N GLU A 3 -14.74 -22.20 -49.28
CA GLU A 3 -13.59 -22.32 -50.20
C GLU A 3 -12.25 -22.29 -49.44
N GLU A 4 -12.12 -21.40 -48.45
CA GLU A 4 -10.92 -21.26 -47.61
C GLU A 4 -10.66 -22.52 -46.78
N VAL A 5 -11.71 -23.06 -46.15
CA VAL A 5 -11.60 -24.31 -45.38
C VAL A 5 -11.16 -25.46 -46.28
N SER A 6 -11.72 -25.55 -47.50
CA SER A 6 -11.33 -26.59 -48.47
C SER A 6 -9.88 -26.45 -48.94
N TYR A 7 -9.40 -25.21 -49.11
CA TYR A 7 -8.04 -24.90 -49.51
C TYR A 7 -7.03 -25.27 -48.43
N ILE A 8 -7.33 -24.95 -47.17
CA ILE A 8 -6.50 -25.31 -46.02
C ILE A 8 -6.48 -26.84 -45.85
N ALA A 9 -7.63 -27.50 -45.93
CA ALA A 9 -7.73 -28.96 -45.81
C ALA A 9 -6.91 -29.69 -46.87
N LYS A 10 -6.92 -29.24 -48.13
CA LYS A 10 -6.11 -29.83 -49.22
C LYS A 10 -4.59 -29.70 -48.99
N ARG A 11 -4.14 -28.67 -48.29
CA ARG A 11 -2.71 -28.40 -48.01
C ARG A 11 -2.27 -28.80 -46.61
N TYR A 12 -3.21 -29.22 -45.76
CA TYR A 12 -2.91 -29.63 -44.41
C TYR A 12 -2.11 -30.93 -44.40
N ARG A 13 -0.91 -30.88 -43.80
CA ARG A 13 -0.08 -32.07 -43.60
C ARG A 13 -0.14 -32.50 -42.14
N LYS A 14 -0.72 -33.67 -41.90
CA LYS A 14 -0.85 -34.26 -40.56
C LYS A 14 0.51 -34.27 -39.85
N GLY A 15 0.55 -33.68 -38.66
CA GLY A 15 1.74 -33.65 -37.80
C GLY A 15 2.73 -32.50 -38.04
N LYS A 16 2.48 -31.58 -38.99
CA LYS A 16 3.26 -30.34 -39.13
C LYS A 16 2.89 -29.28 -38.07
N PHE A 17 1.67 -29.33 -37.55
CA PHE A 17 1.16 -28.45 -36.48
C PHE A 17 1.05 -29.19 -35.13
N SER A 18 2.07 -29.97 -34.77
CA SER A 18 2.13 -30.59 -33.44
C SER A 18 2.68 -29.57 -32.45
N VAL A 19 1.85 -29.21 -31.47
CA VAL A 19 2.19 -28.30 -30.37
C VAL A 19 3.45 -28.79 -29.65
N ASP A 20 3.48 -30.07 -29.25
CA ASP A 20 4.63 -30.68 -28.57
C ASP A 20 5.93 -30.63 -29.39
N LYS A 21 5.85 -30.93 -30.70
CA LYS A 21 7.03 -30.84 -31.58
C LYS A 21 7.49 -29.40 -31.77
N GLY A 22 6.57 -28.43 -31.77
CA GLY A 22 6.86 -27.01 -31.82
C GLY A 22 7.63 -26.54 -30.59
N TRP A 23 7.10 -26.81 -29.39
CA TRP A 23 7.76 -26.47 -28.12
C TRP A 23 9.14 -27.12 -27.99
N LYS A 24 9.27 -28.40 -28.37
CA LYS A 24 10.55 -29.12 -28.34
C LYS A 24 11.60 -28.49 -29.27
N ARG A 25 11.21 -27.97 -30.44
CA ARG A 25 12.12 -27.28 -31.38
C ARG A 25 12.59 -25.93 -30.85
N LEU A 26 11.75 -25.23 -30.10
CA LEU A 26 12.08 -23.96 -29.48
C LEU A 26 12.91 -24.13 -28.19
N ASN A 27 13.26 -25.36 -27.82
CA ASN A 27 13.90 -25.73 -26.56
C ASN A 27 13.15 -25.21 -25.31
N ILE A 28 11.85 -24.92 -25.47
CA ILE A 28 10.98 -24.54 -24.39
C ILE A 28 10.43 -25.83 -23.81
N LYS A 29 10.90 -26.18 -22.62
CA LYS A 29 10.31 -27.29 -21.87
C LYS A 29 8.87 -26.90 -21.56
N PRO A 30 7.87 -27.74 -21.92
CA PRO A 30 6.51 -27.47 -21.48
C PRO A 30 6.56 -27.29 -19.98
N ALA A 31 6.08 -26.14 -19.49
CA ALA A 31 6.05 -25.84 -18.07
C ALA A 31 5.43 -27.07 -17.39
N PHE A 32 6.23 -27.65 -16.50
CA PHE A 32 5.98 -28.79 -15.65
C PHE A 32 4.50 -29.22 -15.66
N LYS A 33 4.19 -30.49 -15.94
CA LYS A 33 2.81 -31.00 -15.75
C LYS A 33 2.44 -30.78 -14.28
N TRP A 34 1.80 -29.66 -13.96
CA TRP A 34 1.28 -29.41 -12.61
C TRP A 34 0.21 -30.46 -12.40
N SER A 35 0.55 -31.51 -11.65
CA SER A 35 -0.41 -32.51 -11.20
C SER A 35 -1.58 -31.77 -10.55
N GLY A 36 -2.83 -32.18 -10.80
CA GLY A 36 -4.02 -31.50 -10.27
C GLY A 36 -3.96 -31.21 -8.76
N LEU A 37 -3.19 -32.00 -8.00
CA LEU A 37 -2.87 -31.78 -6.59
C LEU A 37 -2.23 -30.40 -6.29
N LYS A 38 -1.35 -29.88 -7.17
CA LYS A 38 -0.71 -28.57 -6.98
C LYS A 38 -1.68 -27.42 -7.19
N ILE A 39 -2.65 -27.59 -8.09
CA ILE A 39 -3.70 -26.60 -8.35
C ILE A 39 -4.67 -26.54 -7.16
N ALA A 40 -5.07 -27.70 -6.63
CA ALA A 40 -5.93 -27.77 -5.45
C ALA A 40 -5.28 -27.16 -4.20
N ALA A 41 -3.99 -27.40 -3.98
CA ALA A 41 -3.23 -26.80 -2.87
C ALA A 41 -3.16 -25.28 -2.97
N ALA A 42 -2.94 -24.72 -4.17
CA ALA A 42 -2.94 -23.28 -4.37
C ALA A 42 -4.32 -22.66 -4.06
N ILE A 43 -5.41 -23.28 -4.53
CA ILE A 43 -6.77 -22.82 -4.24
C ILE A 43 -7.07 -22.90 -2.73
N ALA A 44 -6.71 -24.00 -2.08
CA ALA A 44 -6.89 -24.16 -0.64
C ALA A 44 -6.11 -23.11 0.17
N SER A 45 -4.89 -22.76 -0.24
CA SER A 45 -4.10 -21.73 0.44
C SER A 45 -4.75 -20.34 0.40
N VAL A 46 -5.38 -19.98 -0.72
CA VAL A 46 -6.09 -18.69 -0.86
C VAL A 46 -7.34 -18.67 0.03
N VAL A 47 -8.10 -19.76 0.09
CA VAL A 47 -9.32 -19.87 0.92
C VAL A 47 -8.99 -19.86 2.42
N VAL A 48 -7.91 -20.52 2.83
CA VAL A 48 -7.46 -20.50 4.23
C VAL A 48 -7.02 -19.09 4.62
N LEU A 49 -6.22 -18.40 3.79
CA LEU A 49 -5.77 -17.04 4.06
C LEU A 49 -6.94 -16.05 4.20
N SER A 50 -7.96 -16.13 3.33
CA SER A 50 -9.14 -15.26 3.41
C SER A 50 -10.02 -15.56 4.62
N ALA A 51 -10.16 -16.82 5.02
CA ALA A 51 -10.92 -17.20 6.23
C ALA A 51 -10.25 -16.68 7.51
N THR A 52 -8.91 -16.77 7.65
CA THR A 52 -8.21 -16.22 8.83
C THR A 52 -8.32 -14.71 8.95
N ALA A 53 -8.27 -13.97 7.84
CA ALA A 53 -8.44 -12.52 7.86
C ALA A 53 -9.86 -12.13 8.30
N ALA A 54 -10.89 -12.85 7.83
CA ALA A 54 -12.28 -12.61 8.21
C ALA A 54 -12.55 -12.94 9.69
N VAL A 55 -11.98 -14.02 10.23
CA VAL A 55 -12.11 -14.36 11.65
C VAL A 55 -11.48 -13.27 12.52
N ILE A 56 -10.28 -12.80 12.19
CA ILE A 56 -9.63 -11.72 12.93
C ILE A 56 -10.47 -10.45 12.86
N TYR A 57 -10.95 -10.07 11.67
CA TYR A 57 -11.77 -8.86 11.48
C TYR A 57 -13.11 -8.94 12.25
N HIS A 58 -13.81 -10.07 12.18
CA HIS A 58 -15.04 -10.27 12.94
C HIS A 58 -14.82 -10.39 14.45
N GLN A 59 -13.66 -10.90 14.92
CA GLN A 59 -13.32 -10.90 16.34
C GLN A 59 -13.05 -9.49 16.87
N TYR A 60 -12.50 -8.60 16.03
CA TYR A 60 -12.32 -7.19 16.36
C TYR A 60 -13.67 -6.43 16.47
N ASP A 61 -14.62 -6.72 15.59
CA ASP A 61 -15.97 -6.11 15.64
C ASP A 61 -16.80 -6.64 16.84
N LEU A 62 -16.71 -7.93 17.17
CA LEU A 62 -17.48 -8.51 18.29
C LEU A 62 -16.97 -8.14 19.68
N ASN A 63 -15.71 -7.76 19.82
CA ASN A 63 -15.14 -7.26 21.08
C ASN A 63 -15.47 -5.78 21.34
N THR A 64 -16.18 -5.11 20.42
CA THR A 64 -16.59 -3.71 20.55
C THR A 64 -18.07 -3.64 20.91
N SER A 65 -18.42 -4.03 22.14
CA SER A 65 -19.72 -3.72 22.75
C SER A 65 -19.51 -3.38 24.24
N PRO A 66 -20.18 -2.34 24.81
CA PRO A 66 -19.73 -1.67 26.03
C PRO A 66 -20.57 -2.02 27.27
N ASP A 67 -19.99 -2.60 28.33
CA ASP A 67 -20.49 -2.45 29.71
C ASP A 67 -19.43 -2.84 30.79
N ASN A 68 -18.82 -1.80 31.34
CA ASN A 68 -18.35 -1.57 32.73
C ASN A 68 -17.32 -2.46 33.48
N GLN A 69 -16.18 -1.78 33.76
CA GLN A 69 -15.40 -1.72 35.03
C GLN A 69 -14.56 -2.97 35.36
N ASP A 70 -13.24 -2.99 35.12
CA ASP A 70 -12.28 -2.21 35.90
C ASP A 70 -11.04 -1.69 35.13
N LYS A 71 -10.88 -0.36 35.18
CA LYS A 71 -9.66 0.46 35.14
C LYS A 71 -8.43 -0.03 34.36
N GLU A 72 -8.32 0.39 33.10
CA GLU A 72 -7.05 0.94 32.58
C GLU A 72 -7.33 2.05 31.54
N VAL A 73 -6.62 3.15 31.76
CA VAL A 73 -6.67 4.48 31.17
C VAL A 73 -6.91 4.50 29.65
N VAL A 74 -7.81 5.38 29.23
CA VAL A 74 -7.96 5.90 27.87
C VAL A 74 -6.57 6.16 27.27
N LYS A 75 -6.02 5.23 26.51
CA LYS A 75 -4.96 5.57 25.57
C LYS A 75 -5.64 6.09 24.32
N SER A 76 -6.06 7.36 24.45
CA SER A 76 -5.92 8.33 23.38
C SER A 76 -4.61 7.98 22.66
N VAL A 77 -4.70 7.45 21.45
CA VAL A 77 -3.50 7.27 20.63
C VAL A 77 -3.02 8.69 20.43
N GLU A 78 -2.01 9.07 21.22
CA GLU A 78 -1.44 10.41 21.19
C GLU A 78 -1.15 10.72 19.72
N PRO A 79 -1.79 11.73 19.12
CA PRO A 79 -1.60 12.07 17.71
C PRO A 79 -0.12 12.31 17.37
N LEU A 80 0.69 12.55 18.40
CA LEU A 80 2.13 12.72 18.41
C LEU A 80 2.94 11.47 18.04
N LYS A 81 2.37 10.26 18.06
CA LYS A 81 3.13 9.00 17.85
C LYS A 81 2.78 8.24 16.57
N VAL A 82 1.87 8.78 15.75
CA VAL A 82 1.50 8.16 14.47
C VAL A 82 2.57 8.47 13.44
N VAL A 83 3.13 7.43 12.80
CA VAL A 83 4.14 7.58 11.75
C VAL A 83 3.43 7.72 10.39
N LYS A 84 3.69 8.81 9.66
CA LYS A 84 3.15 9.04 8.31
C LYS A 84 4.24 9.57 7.38
N VAL A 85 4.02 9.38 6.07
CA VAL A 85 4.88 9.90 5.01
C VAL A 85 4.25 11.18 4.46
N ILE A 86 5.02 12.27 4.41
CA ILE A 86 4.60 13.55 3.83
C ILE A 86 5.66 14.07 2.87
N ASP A 87 5.18 14.51 1.71
CA ASP A 87 5.95 15.22 0.71
C ASP A 87 5.56 16.70 0.65
N PHE A 88 6.59 17.55 0.65
CA PHE A 88 6.51 18.97 0.35
C PHE A 88 7.39 19.27 -0.85
N GLU A 89 6.83 19.93 -1.87
CA GLU A 89 7.55 20.38 -3.05
C GLU A 89 7.34 21.90 -3.18
N ASN A 90 8.41 22.67 -2.97
CA ASN A 90 8.42 24.14 -3.01
C ASN A 90 7.18 24.77 -2.36
N THR A 91 6.81 24.28 -1.17
CA THR A 91 5.56 24.61 -0.51
C THR A 91 5.79 25.71 0.53
N PRO A 92 4.99 26.77 0.58
CA PRO A 92 5.16 27.84 1.57
C PRO A 92 4.81 27.32 2.98
N LEU A 93 5.53 27.80 3.99
CA LEU A 93 5.41 27.31 5.38
C LEU A 93 3.96 27.34 5.95
N PRO A 94 3.10 28.34 5.66
CA PRO A 94 1.70 28.31 6.11
C PRO A 94 0.90 27.12 5.57
N THR A 95 1.19 26.71 4.33
CA THR A 95 0.57 25.53 3.70
C THR A 95 1.12 24.25 4.29
N VAL A 96 2.42 24.21 4.62
CA VAL A 96 3.07 23.10 5.34
C VAL A 96 2.37 22.88 6.69
N ILE A 97 2.15 23.93 7.48
CA ILE A 97 1.50 23.85 8.80
C ILE A 97 0.07 23.33 8.68
N SER A 98 -0.68 23.82 7.69
CA SER A 98 -2.05 23.37 7.42
C SER A 98 -2.09 21.87 7.10
N LYS A 99 -1.13 21.39 6.31
CA LYS A 99 -0.99 19.97 5.96
C LYS A 99 -0.56 19.12 7.15
N ILE A 100 0.29 19.63 8.04
CA ILE A 100 0.64 18.96 9.31
C ILE A 100 -0.59 18.80 10.21
N LYS A 101 -1.44 19.83 10.31
CA LYS A 101 -2.70 19.78 11.05
C LYS A 101 -3.66 18.75 10.47
N GLU A 102 -3.80 18.68 9.16
CA GLU A 102 -4.65 17.69 8.49
C GLU A 102 -4.12 16.26 8.66
N VAL A 103 -2.82 16.07 8.48
CA VAL A 103 -2.22 14.73 8.46
C VAL A 103 -2.04 14.17 9.87
N TYR A 104 -1.64 14.97 10.85
CA TYR A 104 -1.38 14.50 12.21
C TYR A 104 -2.43 14.93 13.24
N GLY A 105 -3.36 15.85 12.89
CA GLY A 105 -4.37 16.34 13.82
C GLY A 105 -3.80 17.26 14.92
N VAL A 106 -2.58 17.78 14.74
CA VAL A 106 -1.86 18.58 15.74
C VAL A 106 -1.84 20.05 15.36
N GLU A 107 -1.82 20.94 16.35
CA GLU A 107 -1.71 22.38 16.11
C GLU A 107 -0.26 22.83 16.29
N VAL A 108 0.31 23.47 15.26
CA VAL A 108 1.64 24.07 15.35
C VAL A 108 1.51 25.51 15.84
N VAL A 109 2.23 25.83 16.91
CA VAL A 109 2.27 27.16 17.54
C VAL A 109 3.67 27.78 17.39
N ASN A 110 3.76 29.10 17.61
CA ASN A 110 5.00 29.89 17.50
C ASN A 110 5.59 29.96 16.08
N VAL A 111 4.70 30.16 15.10
CA VAL A 111 5.07 30.33 13.68
C VAL A 111 5.61 31.76 13.48
N PRO A 112 6.78 31.95 12.84
CA PRO A 112 7.33 33.27 12.57
C PRO A 112 6.41 34.13 11.68
N ASP A 113 6.35 35.44 11.91
CA ASP A 113 5.54 36.37 11.09
C ASP A 113 6.02 36.44 9.62
N ASN A 114 7.28 36.06 9.35
CA ASN A 114 7.86 35.95 8.01
C ASN A 114 7.71 34.53 7.38
N ALA A 115 6.81 33.69 7.90
CA ALA A 115 6.58 32.33 7.40
C ALA A 115 6.26 32.25 5.89
N SER A 116 5.65 33.30 5.33
CA SER A 116 5.27 33.36 3.91
C SER A 116 6.47 33.43 2.94
N ASP A 117 7.66 33.81 3.42
CA ASP A 117 8.86 33.94 2.60
C ASP A 117 9.65 32.63 2.49
N TYR A 118 9.28 31.61 3.27
CA TYR A 118 9.96 30.33 3.29
C TYR A 118 9.21 29.28 2.47
N ASN A 119 9.89 28.75 1.46
CA ASN A 119 9.45 27.58 0.72
C ASN A 119 10.25 26.35 1.17
N LEU A 120 9.54 25.28 1.49
CA LEU A 120 10.12 24.02 1.92
C LEU A 120 9.91 22.94 0.86
N SER A 121 11.00 22.25 0.52
CA SER A 121 10.95 20.98 -0.22
C SER A 121 11.55 19.90 0.66
N LEU A 122 10.72 18.98 1.15
CA LEU A 122 11.12 17.96 2.12
C LEU A 122 10.26 16.71 1.93
N HIS A 123 10.92 15.57 1.78
CA HIS A 123 10.30 14.25 1.95
C HIS A 123 10.57 13.82 3.39
N TYR A 124 9.52 13.53 4.14
CA TYR A 124 9.62 13.16 5.54
C TYR A 124 8.75 11.96 5.89
N GLU A 125 9.35 10.99 6.57
CA GLU A 125 8.67 9.82 7.14
C GLU A 125 8.93 9.78 8.64
N GLY A 126 7.89 9.96 9.44
CA GLY A 126 8.06 10.03 10.89
C GLY A 126 6.82 10.56 11.60
N ASN A 127 7.05 11.12 12.79
CA ASN A 127 5.99 11.69 13.63
C ASN A 127 5.94 13.23 13.51
N ALA A 128 4.89 13.85 14.04
CA ALA A 128 4.71 15.30 13.96
C ALA A 128 5.75 16.10 14.77
N ILE A 129 6.25 15.57 15.89
CA ILE A 129 7.23 16.24 16.76
C ILE A 129 8.57 16.37 16.02
N ASP A 130 9.03 15.25 15.49
CA ASP A 130 10.30 15.12 14.78
C ASP A 130 10.23 15.88 13.43
N LEU A 131 9.05 15.93 12.78
CA LEU A 131 8.84 16.78 11.60
C LEU A 131 9.02 18.27 11.95
N VAL A 132 8.37 18.76 13.01
CA VAL A 132 8.50 20.16 13.41
C VAL A 132 9.91 20.48 13.90
N ALA A 133 10.58 19.55 14.60
CA ALA A 133 11.99 19.69 14.96
C ALA A 133 12.88 19.80 13.71
N THR A 134 12.64 18.96 12.70
CA THR A 134 13.38 19.02 11.43
C THR A 134 13.16 20.35 10.71
N ILE A 135 11.92 20.86 10.69
CA ILE A 135 11.62 22.16 10.09
C ILE A 135 12.28 23.30 10.88
N ASN A 136 12.29 23.21 12.21
CA ASN A 136 12.98 24.15 13.09
C ASN A 136 14.49 24.19 12.80
N ASP A 137 15.12 23.03 12.62
CA ASP A 137 16.55 22.94 12.29
C ASP A 137 16.85 23.52 10.91
N ILE A 138 15.99 23.30 9.91
CA ILE A 138 16.19 23.79 8.53
C ILE A 138 15.97 25.30 8.44
N LEU A 139 14.94 25.82 9.09
CA LEU A 139 14.54 27.23 8.99
C LEU A 139 15.07 28.09 10.14
N GLU A 140 15.84 27.50 11.07
CA GLU A 140 16.30 28.13 12.32
C GLU A 140 15.12 28.76 13.11
N THR A 141 14.00 28.04 13.19
CA THR A 141 12.76 28.50 13.85
C THR A 141 12.51 27.77 15.17
N GLN A 142 11.57 28.27 15.99
CA GLN A 142 11.24 27.70 17.30
C GLN A 142 9.77 27.27 17.39
N MET A 143 9.25 26.64 16.33
CA MET A 143 7.87 26.16 16.31
C MET A 143 7.67 24.99 17.27
N THR A 144 6.47 24.86 17.84
CA THR A 144 6.14 23.80 18.80
C THR A 144 4.82 23.13 18.44
N VAL A 145 4.67 21.84 18.75
CA VAL A 145 3.44 21.07 18.50
C VAL A 145 2.59 21.04 19.77
N LYS A 146 1.28 21.24 19.64
CA LYS A 146 0.29 21.15 20.72
C LYS A 146 -0.80 20.11 20.41
#